data_AF-A0A952RG49-F1
#
_entry.id   AF-A0A952RG49-F1
#
_cell.length_a   1.000
_cell.length_b   1.000
_cell.length_c   1.000
_cell.angle_alpha   90.00
_cell.angle_beta   90.00
_cell.angle_gamma   90.00
#
_symmetry.space_group_name_H-M   'P 1'
#
loop_
_entity.id
_entity.type
_entity.pdbx_description
1 polymer ?
#
loop_
_entity_poly.entity_id
_entity_poly.type
_entity_poly.pdbx_seq_one_letter_code
_entity_poly.pdbx_strand_id
1 'polypeptide(L)'
;MNDPAAWGQPAFAKDFPKHEELDRLVLAFARGDYATVREGAPKLAASTDDDAVRAAAKLLRERIEPDPSAKLLFLFAFLLLAFLSAWWITHAGPEGNGTPPAKVPPIPPPKTEKID
;
A
#
# COMPACT_ATOMS: atom_id res chain seq x y z
N MET A 1 13.43 9.89 28.83
CA MET A 1 13.46 11.13 28.03
C MET A 1 14.09 10.75 26.69
N ASN A 2 13.29 10.51 25.65
CA ASN A 2 13.84 10.25 24.31
C ASN A 2 13.88 11.59 23.57
N ASP A 3 15.07 12.12 23.33
CA ASP A 3 15.24 13.31 22.50
C ASP A 3 14.91 12.97 21.04
N PRO A 4 13.83 13.52 20.45
CA PRO A 4 13.50 13.29 19.04
C PRO A 4 14.55 13.87 18.08
N ALA A 5 15.51 14.65 18.60
CA ALA A 5 16.64 15.20 17.87
C ALA A 5 17.75 14.18 17.57
N ALA A 6 17.76 13.00 18.23
CA ALA A 6 18.81 11.99 18.03
C ALA A 6 18.82 11.36 16.62
N TRP A 7 17.73 11.50 15.86
CA TRP A 7 17.61 10.91 14.52
C TRP A 7 18.26 11.70 13.39
N GLY A 8 18.90 12.83 13.70
CA GLY A 8 19.63 13.63 12.72
C GLY A 8 18.71 14.26 11.66
N GLN A 9 18.84 15.56 11.47
CA GLN A 9 18.07 16.24 10.43
C GLN A 9 18.43 15.64 9.05
N PRO A 10 17.44 15.31 8.19
CA PRO A 10 17.72 14.70 6.91
C PRO A 10 18.63 15.60 6.07
N ALA A 11 19.51 15.03 5.25
CA ALA A 11 20.61 15.77 4.61
C ALA A 11 20.13 16.98 3.78
N PHE A 12 18.93 16.92 3.20
CA PHE A 12 18.34 18.02 2.41
C PHE A 12 17.82 19.19 3.26
N ALA A 13 17.60 18.97 4.56
CA ALA A 13 17.11 19.98 5.49
C ALA A 13 18.24 20.67 6.27
N LYS A 14 19.52 20.36 5.98
CA LYS A 14 20.68 21.03 6.58
C LYS A 14 20.77 22.51 6.20
N ASP A 15 20.28 22.86 5.02
CA ASP A 15 20.33 24.22 4.47
C ASP A 15 19.03 25.00 4.75
N PHE A 16 18.10 24.44 5.54
CA PHE A 16 16.83 25.10 5.82
C PHE A 16 17.03 26.26 6.81
N PRO A 17 16.29 27.37 6.63
CA PRO A 17 16.31 28.47 7.59
C PRO A 17 15.76 28.01 8.94
N LYS A 18 16.33 28.54 10.03
CA LYS A 18 15.86 28.22 11.38
C LYS A 18 14.48 28.83 11.60
N HIS A 19 13.46 27.99 11.63
CA HIS A 19 12.08 28.39 11.85
C HIS A 19 11.35 27.29 12.62
N GLU A 20 10.77 27.63 13.76
CA GLU A 20 10.25 26.64 14.71
C GLU A 20 9.18 25.73 14.08
N GLU A 21 8.26 26.31 13.30
CA GLU A 21 7.25 25.50 12.61
C GLU A 21 7.84 24.62 11.49
N LEU A 22 8.89 25.09 10.80
CA LEU A 22 9.55 24.31 9.75
C LEU A 22 10.29 23.13 10.37
N ASP A 23 10.98 23.36 11.50
CA ASP A 23 11.70 22.32 12.24
C ASP A 23 10.75 21.24 12.77
N ARG A 24 9.55 21.62 13.24
CA ARG A 24 8.50 20.65 13.63
C ARG A 24 8.08 19.77 12.46
N LEU A 25 7.92 20.35 11.26
CA LEU A 25 7.57 19.59 10.05
C LEU A 25 8.71 18.69 9.59
N VAL A 26 9.96 19.14 9.68
CA VAL A 26 11.13 18.30 9.37
C VAL A 26 11.26 17.13 10.35
N LEU A 27 10.97 17.35 11.65
CA LEU A 27 10.92 16.27 12.64
C LEU A 27 9.75 15.29 12.39
N ALA A 28 8.59 15.77 11.94
CA ALA A 28 7.50 14.90 11.52
C ALA A 28 7.90 14.05 10.30
N PHE A 29 8.59 14.64 9.32
CA PHE A 29 9.13 13.92 8.16
C PHE A 29 10.13 12.83 8.59
N ALA A 30 11.07 13.16 9.49
CA ALA A 30 12.07 12.21 10.00
C ALA A 30 11.43 11.03 10.76
N ARG A 31 10.27 11.25 11.39
CA ARG A 31 9.49 10.20 12.08
C ARG A 31 8.56 9.41 11.15
N GLY A 32 8.53 9.73 9.86
CA GLY A 32 7.61 9.10 8.90
C GLY A 32 6.16 9.58 9.02
N ASP A 33 5.89 10.64 9.77
CA ASP A 33 4.56 11.24 9.89
C ASP A 33 4.26 12.15 8.69
N TYR A 34 4.08 11.54 7.53
CA TYR A 34 3.85 12.23 6.27
C TYR A 34 2.49 12.94 6.20
N ALA A 35 1.52 12.54 7.03
CA ALA A 35 0.21 13.18 7.09
C ALA A 35 0.32 14.60 7.65
N THR A 36 1.00 14.74 8.80
CA THR A 36 1.26 16.04 9.42
C THR A 36 2.03 16.98 8.49
N VAL A 37 3.03 16.47 7.77
CA VAL A 37 3.82 17.30 6.86
C VAL A 37 3.04 17.69 5.61
N ARG A 38 2.23 16.79 5.06
CA ARG A 38 1.36 17.07 3.91
C ARG A 38 0.38 18.20 4.18
N GLU A 39 -0.17 18.27 5.39
CA GLU A 39 -1.10 19.33 5.78
C GLU A 39 -0.40 20.61 6.22
N GLY A 40 0.72 20.49 6.95
CA GLY A 40 1.43 21.61 7.55
C GLY A 40 2.31 22.39 6.56
N ALA A 41 2.97 21.72 5.62
CA ALA A 41 3.84 22.37 4.64
C ALA A 41 3.14 23.43 3.77
N PRO A 42 1.95 23.18 3.16
CA PRO A 42 1.25 24.21 2.39
C PRO A 42 0.71 25.34 3.27
N LYS A 43 0.29 25.04 4.51
CA LYS A 43 -0.16 26.07 5.46
C LYS A 43 0.99 27.00 5.83
N LEU A 44 2.16 26.44 6.16
CA LEU A 44 3.36 27.21 6.50
C LEU A 44 3.85 28.07 5.32
N ALA A 45 3.81 27.53 4.10
CA ALA A 45 4.18 28.29 2.90
C ALA A 45 3.22 29.46 2.60
N ALA A 46 1.96 29.37 3.06
CA ALA A 46 0.95 30.42 2.88
C ALA A 46 0.97 31.46 4.00
N SER A 47 1.36 31.07 5.22
CA SER A 47 1.36 31.95 6.40
C SER A 47 2.69 32.66 6.65
N THR A 48 3.79 32.20 6.05
CA THR A 48 5.11 32.81 6.23
C THR A 48 5.34 33.97 5.26
N ASP A 49 5.98 35.04 5.76
CA ASP A 49 6.49 36.16 4.98
C ASP A 49 7.93 35.95 4.50
N ASP A 50 8.64 34.96 5.06
CA ASP A 50 10.02 34.65 4.70
C ASP A 50 10.06 33.71 3.47
N ASP A 51 10.62 34.21 2.37
CA ASP A 51 10.74 33.46 1.13
C ASP A 51 11.64 32.23 1.24
N ALA A 52 12.63 32.23 2.15
CA ALA A 52 13.47 31.07 2.41
C ALA A 52 12.68 29.96 3.11
N VAL A 53 11.84 30.31 4.08
CA VAL A 53 10.96 29.35 4.79
C VAL A 53 9.90 28.81 3.83
N ARG A 54 9.37 29.68 2.97
CA ARG A 54 8.40 29.31 1.91
C ARG A 54 9.00 28.30 0.94
N ALA A 55 10.23 28.53 0.47
CA ALA A 55 10.92 27.63 -0.45
C ALA A 55 11.21 26.27 0.21
N ALA A 56 11.69 26.28 1.46
CA ALA A 56 11.94 25.06 2.22
C ALA A 56 10.66 24.24 2.46
N ALA A 57 9.55 24.89 2.81
CA ALA A 57 8.26 24.23 2.98
C ALA A 57 7.73 23.60 1.67
N LYS A 58 7.92 24.27 0.52
CA LYS A 58 7.58 23.70 -0.79
C LYS A 58 8.44 22.48 -1.13
N LEU A 59 9.75 22.57 -0.93
CA LEU A 59 10.68 21.47 -1.18
C LEU A 59 10.35 20.26 -0.29
N LEU A 60 9.99 20.51 0.96
CA LEU A 60 9.53 19.47 1.87
C LEU A 60 8.29 18.77 1.30
N ARG A 61 7.28 19.52 0.82
CA ARG A 61 6.06 18.97 0.19
C ARG A 61 6.34 18.14 -1.06
N GLU A 62 7.22 18.61 -1.94
CA GLU A 62 7.59 17.89 -3.17
C GLU A 62 8.14 16.49 -2.87
N ARG A 63 8.86 16.32 -1.75
CA ARG A 63 9.42 15.02 -1.35
C ARG A 63 8.42 14.03 -0.79
N ILE A 64 7.22 14.49 -0.43
CA ILE A 64 6.16 13.67 0.19
C ILE A 64 5.02 13.40 -0.77
N GLU A 65 4.95 14.12 -1.89
CA GLU A 65 3.94 13.82 -2.90
C GLU A 65 4.21 12.42 -3.45
N PRO A 66 3.27 11.47 -3.27
CA PRO A 66 3.45 10.12 -3.77
C PRO A 66 3.57 10.18 -5.29
N ASP A 67 4.64 9.57 -5.81
CA ASP A 67 4.98 9.55 -7.24
C ASP A 67 3.72 9.23 -8.06
N PRO A 68 3.32 10.11 -9.00
CA PRO A 68 2.18 9.87 -9.88
C PRO A 68 2.21 8.48 -10.52
N SER A 69 3.42 7.99 -10.84
CA SER A 69 3.69 6.66 -11.39
C SER A 69 3.23 5.54 -10.46
N ALA A 70 3.49 5.66 -9.16
CA ALA A 70 3.10 4.66 -8.18
C ALA A 70 1.57 4.51 -8.10
N LYS A 71 0.84 5.63 -8.12
CA LYS A 71 -0.64 5.61 -8.18
C LYS A 71 -1.14 4.92 -9.44
N LEU A 72 -0.51 5.21 -10.57
CA LEU A 72 -0.88 4.63 -11.86
C LEU A 72 -0.61 3.13 -11.89
N LEU A 73 0.54 2.69 -11.37
CA LEU A 73 0.90 1.28 -11.26
C LEU A 73 -0.05 0.53 -10.31
N PHE A 74 -0.40 1.12 -9.16
CA PHE A 74 -1.39 0.52 -8.26
C PHE A 74 -2.77 0.39 -8.91
N LEU A 75 -3.21 1.42 -9.64
CA LEU A 75 -4.46 1.36 -10.38
C LEU A 75 -4.42 0.28 -11.47
N PHE A 76 -3.32 0.21 -12.22
CA PHE A 76 -3.13 -0.79 -13.27
C PHE A 76 -3.09 -2.21 -12.71
N ALA A 77 -2.37 -2.41 -11.61
CA ALA A 77 -2.33 -3.68 -10.88
C ALA A 77 -3.72 -4.08 -10.38
N PHE A 78 -4.49 -3.13 -9.84
CA PHE A 78 -5.87 -3.38 -9.40
C PHE A 78 -6.77 -3.79 -10.56
N LEU A 79 -6.70 -3.07 -11.70
CA LEU A 79 -7.47 -3.41 -12.91
C LEU A 79 -7.07 -4.79 -13.45
N LEU A 80 -5.78 -5.07 -13.51
CA LEU A 80 -5.26 -6.35 -13.96
C LEU A 80 -5.74 -7.49 -13.04
N LEU A 81 -5.68 -7.28 -11.72
CA LEU A 81 -6.17 -8.26 -10.74
C LEU A 81 -7.67 -8.49 -10.87
N ALA A 82 -8.48 -7.43 -11.00
CA ALA A 82 -9.91 -7.54 -11.21
C ALA A 82 -10.23 -8.27 -12.52
N PHE A 83 -9.50 -7.96 -13.59
CA PHE A 83 -9.62 -8.62 -14.88
C PHE A 83 -9.28 -10.11 -14.78
N LEU A 84 -8.14 -10.48 -14.20
CA LEU A 84 -7.76 -11.88 -13.99
C LEU A 84 -8.78 -12.62 -13.13
N SER A 85 -9.28 -11.98 -12.07
CA SER A 85 -10.29 -12.57 -11.17
C SER A 85 -11.59 -12.85 -11.93
N ALA A 86 -12.07 -11.88 -12.71
CA ALA A 86 -13.28 -12.04 -13.52
C ALA A 86 -13.11 -13.10 -14.60
N TRP A 87 -11.96 -13.10 -15.28
CA TRP A 87 -11.61 -14.09 -16.30
C TRP A 87 -11.53 -15.49 -15.71
N TRP A 88 -10.88 -15.65 -14.55
CA TRP A 88 -10.81 -16.93 -13.83
C TRP A 88 -12.21 -17.45 -13.48
N ILE A 89 -13.10 -16.59 -12.97
CA ILE A 89 -14.50 -16.98 -12.69
C ILE A 89 -15.22 -17.45 -13.95
N THR A 90 -15.00 -16.79 -15.10
CA THR A 90 -15.69 -17.14 -16.36
C THR A 90 -15.09 -18.34 -17.08
N HIS A 91 -13.77 -18.59 -16.98
CA HIS A 91 -13.07 -19.62 -17.77
C HIS A 91 -12.59 -20.83 -16.97
N ALA A 92 -12.37 -20.67 -15.66
CA ALA A 92 -11.83 -21.70 -14.77
C ALA A 92 -12.58 -21.72 -13.43
N GLY A 93 -13.89 -21.42 -13.47
CA GLY A 93 -14.78 -21.51 -12.31
C GLY A 93 -14.55 -22.83 -11.58
N PRO A 94 -14.65 -22.84 -10.24
CA PRO A 94 -14.04 -23.86 -9.38
C PRO A 94 -14.41 -25.24 -9.89
N GLU A 95 -13.46 -25.88 -10.59
CA GLU A 95 -13.61 -27.27 -10.94
C GLU A 95 -13.79 -27.98 -9.61
N GLY A 96 -14.86 -28.78 -9.51
CA GLY A 96 -14.99 -29.69 -8.40
C GLY A 96 -13.77 -30.60 -8.41
N ASN A 97 -12.76 -30.29 -7.61
CA ASN A 97 -11.68 -31.22 -7.25
C ASN A 97 -12.24 -32.47 -6.53
N GLY A 98 -13.56 -32.57 -6.34
CA GLY A 98 -14.25 -33.81 -6.07
C GLY A 98 -14.37 -34.59 -7.36
N THR A 99 -13.39 -35.45 -7.63
CA THR A 99 -13.65 -36.69 -8.37
C THR A 99 -15.00 -37.24 -7.88
N PRO A 100 -16.03 -37.41 -8.75
CA PRO A 100 -17.23 -38.10 -8.32
C PRO A 100 -16.77 -39.43 -7.72
N PRO A 101 -17.18 -39.81 -6.49
CA PRO A 101 -16.84 -41.13 -5.97
C PRO A 101 -17.26 -42.12 -7.05
N ALA A 102 -16.29 -42.89 -7.56
CA ALA A 102 -16.52 -43.86 -8.61
C ALA A 102 -17.77 -44.65 -8.22
N LYS A 103 -18.81 -44.55 -9.06
CA LYS A 103 -20.10 -45.20 -8.85
C LYS A 103 -19.80 -46.69 -8.66
N VAL A 104 -19.78 -47.15 -7.41
CA VAL A 104 -19.45 -48.54 -7.09
C VAL A 104 -20.48 -49.39 -7.86
N PRO A 105 -20.06 -50.25 -8.80
CA PRO A 105 -21.02 -51.08 -9.51
C PRO A 105 -21.75 -51.94 -8.48
N PRO A 106 -23.07 -52.15 -8.64
CA PRO A 106 -23.83 -52.97 -7.69
C PRO A 106 -23.18 -54.35 -7.59
N ILE A 107 -22.88 -54.75 -6.36
CA ILE A 107 -22.33 -56.08 -6.04
C ILE A 107 -23.33 -57.10 -6.62
N PRO A 108 -22.90 -58.00 -7.53
CA PRO A 108 -23.79 -59.03 -8.04
C PRO A 108 -24.25 -59.91 -6.86
N PRO A 109 -25.53 -60.33 -6.81
CA PRO A 109 -26.04 -61.16 -5.73
C PRO A 109 -25.21 -62.45 -5.61
N PRO A 110 -25.00 -62.97 -4.39
CA PRO A 110 -24.25 -64.21 -4.22
C PRO A 110 -24.90 -65.29 -5.06
N LYS A 111 -24.10 -65.96 -5.91
CA LYS A 111 -24.56 -67.14 -6.63
C LYS A 111 -24.99 -68.17 -5.59
N THR A 112 -26.29 -68.43 -5.52
CA THR A 112 -26.81 -69.61 -4.83
C THR A 112 -26.36 -70.80 -5.64
N GLU A 113 -25.17 -71.30 -5.31
CA GLU A 113 -24.71 -72.62 -5.72
C GLU A 113 -25.68 -73.61 -5.05
N LYS A 114 -26.60 -74.15 -5.85
CA LYS A 114 -27.44 -75.27 -5.42
C LYS A 114 -26.48 -76.44 -5.21
N ILE A 115 -26.28 -76.79 -3.95
CA ILE A 115 -25.69 -78.06 -3.55
C ILE A 115 -26.82 -79.09 -3.71
N ASP A 116 -26.57 -80.10 -4.53
CA ASP A 116 -27.50 -81.17 -4.94
C ASP A 116 -28.22 -81.86 -3.77
#